data_AF-A0A7S0J1K6-F1
#
_entry.id   AF-A0A7S0J1K6-F1
#
_cell.length_a   1.000
_cell.length_b   1.000
_cell.length_c   1.000
_cell.angle_alpha   90.00
_cell.angle_beta   90.00
_cell.angle_gamma   90.00
#
_symmetry.space_group_name_H-M   'P 1'
#
loop_
_entity.id
_entity.type
_entity.pdbx_description
1 polymer ?
#
loop_
_entity_poly.entity_id
_entity_poly.type
_entity_poly.pdbx_seq_one_letter_code
_entity_poly.pdbx_strand_id
1 'polypeptide(L)'
;MHFVFYREENAKHLNVIGGDSSNVLGVAVFNFTLLMTIPSWMNEKSPNVSVNHTIWGSMTAAALSFAMIGILGALATEKAADNMLQTLAAPGMPTLTRLSAFLFGVVIIGFGVPVSCIVIRYNIGLGKMLSPSSATFISTVLPWLLSWTLYQGHRALDVISYTGMVVNGLVNLVFPLVLTLAITAPTFLPRRRPVLFQPLSATDVLPIPREWESSRPALFRALLALTIPAIVIATGLKIVSELSGT
;
A
#
# COMPACT_ATOMS: atom_id res chain seq x y z
N MET A 1 -19.22 16.16 -7.76
CA MET A 1 -18.24 16.98 -8.51
C MET A 1 -17.41 16.05 -9.43
N HIS A 2 -17.83 15.68 -10.65
CA HIS A 2 -17.16 14.67 -11.53
C HIS A 2 -17.08 15.13 -13.02
N PHE A 3 -16.00 14.83 -13.77
CA PHE A 3 -15.72 15.50 -15.07
C PHE A 3 -16.39 14.88 -16.26
N VAL A 4 -16.53 15.73 -17.28
CA VAL A 4 -16.50 15.31 -18.68
C VAL A 4 -15.83 16.46 -19.51
N PHE A 5 -15.38 16.24 -20.75
CA PHE A 5 -15.42 17.16 -21.94
C PHE A 5 -14.90 16.33 -23.11
N TYR A 6 -15.50 16.28 -24.31
CA TYR A 6 -16.56 17.08 -24.96
C TYR A 6 -17.97 16.53 -24.65
N ARG A 7 -19.13 17.12 -24.96
CA ARG A 7 -19.60 18.38 -25.60
C ARG A 7 -19.33 19.64 -24.76
N GLU A 8 -19.15 20.83 -25.34
CA GLU A 8 -18.79 22.15 -24.72
C GLU A 8 -19.56 22.67 -23.46
N GLU A 9 -20.44 21.88 -22.84
CA GLU A 9 -20.93 22.05 -21.46
C GLU A 9 -20.21 21.20 -20.38
N ASN A 10 -19.75 20.00 -20.73
CA ASN A 10 -19.20 18.94 -19.88
C ASN A 10 -18.03 19.30 -18.88
N ALA A 11 -16.99 20.10 -19.20
CA ALA A 11 -15.97 20.50 -18.19
C ALA A 11 -16.41 21.73 -17.39
N LYS A 12 -17.59 21.59 -16.79
CA LYS A 12 -18.10 22.43 -15.70
C LYS A 12 -18.41 21.61 -14.44
N HIS A 13 -18.03 20.32 -14.41
CA HIS A 13 -18.62 19.36 -13.47
C HIS A 13 -17.64 18.57 -12.57
N LEU A 14 -16.40 18.25 -12.99
CA LEU A 14 -15.34 17.99 -12.00
C LEU A 14 -14.90 19.33 -11.48
N ASN A 15 -14.30 19.21 -10.33
CA ASN A 15 -13.87 20.31 -9.55
C ASN A 15 -12.54 19.84 -9.00
N VAL A 16 -11.50 20.62 -9.30
CA VAL A 16 -10.11 20.34 -8.92
C VAL A 16 -9.99 20.07 -7.41
N ILE A 17 -10.94 20.60 -6.65
CA ILE A 17 -11.30 20.22 -5.28
C ILE A 17 -12.64 19.48 -5.34
N GLY A 18 -12.68 18.19 -4.95
CA GLY A 18 -13.90 17.39 -4.89
C GLY A 18 -14.59 17.46 -3.52
N GLY A 19 -15.93 17.55 -3.51
CA GLY A 19 -16.73 17.77 -2.28
C GLY A 19 -16.71 16.61 -1.28
N ASP A 20 -16.37 15.40 -1.71
CA ASP A 20 -15.98 14.30 -0.83
C ASP A 20 -14.70 13.67 -1.40
N SER A 21 -13.67 13.58 -0.56
CA SER A 21 -12.36 13.00 -0.86
C SER A 21 -11.93 11.98 0.21
N SER A 22 -12.84 11.59 1.10
CA SER A 22 -12.59 10.83 2.34
C SER A 22 -11.76 9.56 2.11
N ASN A 23 -12.10 8.78 1.08
CA ASN A 23 -11.41 7.54 0.75
C ASN A 23 -10.21 7.70 -0.21
N VAL A 24 -10.06 8.84 -0.90
CA VAL A 24 -9.04 9.03 -1.94
C VAL A 24 -7.63 8.99 -1.36
N LEU A 25 -7.42 9.67 -0.22
CA LEU A 25 -6.10 9.71 0.42
C LEU A 25 -5.66 8.33 0.93
N GLY A 26 -6.58 7.57 1.56
CA GLY A 26 -6.30 6.22 2.04
C GLY A 26 -5.93 5.26 0.91
N VAL A 27 -6.73 5.27 -0.16
CA VAL A 27 -6.46 4.46 -1.37
C VAL A 27 -5.16 4.88 -2.07
N ALA A 28 -4.86 6.18 -2.17
CA ALA A 28 -3.60 6.65 -2.74
C ALA A 28 -2.39 6.18 -1.91
N VAL A 29 -2.41 6.39 -0.59
CA VAL A 29 -1.34 5.94 0.31
C VAL A 29 -1.17 4.42 0.24
N PHE A 30 -2.25 3.65 0.17
CA PHE A 30 -2.23 2.19 -0.04
C PHE A 30 -1.54 1.81 -1.36
N ASN A 31 -1.83 2.48 -2.48
CA ASN A 31 -1.24 2.14 -3.79
C ASN A 31 0.27 2.46 -3.91
N PHE A 32 0.81 3.38 -3.10
CA PHE A 32 2.27 3.67 -3.07
C PHE A 32 3.06 2.85 -2.02
N THR A 33 2.49 1.74 -1.54
CA THR A 33 3.13 0.88 -0.52
C THR A 33 4.26 0.03 -1.08
N LEU A 34 5.47 0.59 -1.16
CA LEU A 34 6.66 -0.15 -1.55
C LEU A 34 7.43 -0.77 -0.37
N LEU A 35 7.22 -0.31 0.87
CA LEU A 35 8.01 -0.77 2.03
C LEU A 35 7.89 -2.28 2.31
N MET A 36 6.79 -2.92 1.92
CA MET A 36 6.61 -4.37 2.08
C MET A 36 7.43 -5.20 1.07
N THR A 37 7.89 -4.61 -0.04
CA THR A 37 8.67 -5.32 -1.08
C THR A 37 10.15 -4.92 -1.08
N ILE A 38 10.47 -3.69 -0.65
CA ILE A 38 11.85 -3.16 -0.62
C ILE A 38 12.84 -4.08 0.09
N PRO A 39 12.58 -4.67 1.27
CA PRO A 39 13.57 -5.53 1.93
C PRO A 39 13.89 -6.80 1.13
N SER A 40 12.89 -7.49 0.57
CA SER A 40 13.12 -8.63 -0.32
C SER A 40 13.90 -8.21 -1.57
N TRP A 41 13.47 -7.13 -2.22
CA TRP A 41 14.14 -6.61 -3.42
C TRP A 41 15.59 -6.19 -3.15
N MET A 42 15.88 -5.60 -1.99
CA MET A 42 17.25 -5.24 -1.59
C MET A 42 18.17 -6.45 -1.42
N ASN A 43 17.63 -7.63 -1.07
CA ASN A 43 18.38 -8.88 -0.99
C ASN A 43 18.58 -9.54 -2.37
N GLU A 44 17.71 -9.26 -3.34
CA GLU A 44 17.75 -9.86 -4.69
C GLU A 44 18.42 -8.95 -5.75
N LYS A 45 18.50 -7.63 -5.52
CA LYS A 45 19.09 -6.70 -6.49
C LYS A 45 20.58 -6.97 -6.70
N SER A 46 21.06 -6.72 -7.92
CA SER A 46 22.50 -6.67 -8.17
C SER A 46 23.17 -5.54 -7.37
N PRO A 47 24.41 -5.72 -6.87
CA PRO A 47 25.14 -4.67 -6.14
C PRO A 47 25.23 -3.35 -6.91
N ASN A 48 25.43 -3.43 -8.24
CA ASN A 48 25.61 -2.28 -9.14
C ASN A 48 24.33 -1.47 -9.40
N VAL A 49 23.16 -1.93 -8.94
CA VAL A 49 21.88 -1.21 -9.13
C VAL A 49 21.73 -0.14 -8.06
N SER A 50 21.60 1.12 -8.50
CA SER A 50 21.35 2.29 -7.64
C SER A 50 19.94 2.23 -7.03
N VAL A 51 19.87 2.15 -5.71
CA VAL A 51 18.62 2.09 -4.94
C VAL A 51 17.76 3.32 -5.20
N ASN A 52 18.33 4.50 -5.04
CA ASN A 52 17.61 5.77 -5.20
C ASN A 52 17.04 5.91 -6.61
N HIS A 53 17.83 5.66 -7.65
CA HIS A 53 17.36 5.81 -9.03
C HIS A 53 16.21 4.85 -9.36
N THR A 54 16.29 3.59 -8.91
CA THR A 54 15.24 2.60 -9.15
C THR A 54 13.95 2.92 -8.40
N ILE A 55 14.04 3.32 -7.12
CA ILE A 55 12.85 3.65 -6.32
C ILE A 55 12.19 4.95 -6.81
N TRP A 56 12.96 6.03 -7.00
CA TRP A 56 12.41 7.30 -7.50
C TRP A 56 11.83 7.18 -8.91
N GLY A 57 12.52 6.46 -9.81
CA GLY A 57 12.05 6.22 -11.16
C GLY A 57 10.74 5.43 -11.19
N SER A 58 10.65 4.33 -10.43
CA SER A 58 9.43 3.50 -10.37
C SER A 58 8.26 4.22 -9.70
N MET A 59 8.48 4.94 -8.60
CA MET A 59 7.44 5.76 -7.95
C MET A 59 6.91 6.86 -8.87
N THR A 60 7.80 7.56 -9.59
CA THR A 60 7.40 8.62 -10.53
C THR A 60 6.59 8.05 -11.70
N ALA A 61 7.04 6.94 -12.29
CA ALA A 61 6.32 6.25 -13.37
C ALA A 61 4.94 5.74 -12.90
N ALA A 62 4.85 5.18 -11.70
CA ALA A 62 3.58 4.75 -11.12
C ALA A 62 2.63 5.94 -10.86
N ALA A 63 3.13 7.05 -10.32
CA ALA A 63 2.32 8.24 -10.06
C ALA A 63 1.77 8.87 -11.34
N LEU A 64 2.59 8.99 -12.38
CA LEU A 64 2.14 9.44 -13.69
C LEU A 64 1.11 8.47 -14.29
N SER A 65 1.32 7.15 -14.17
CA SER A 65 0.38 6.14 -14.67
C SER A 65 -0.98 6.21 -13.97
N PHE A 66 -1.01 6.31 -12.64
CA PHE A 66 -2.24 6.48 -11.87
C PHE A 66 -2.96 7.78 -12.22
N ALA A 67 -2.23 8.90 -12.35
CA ALA A 67 -2.80 10.19 -12.73
C ALA A 67 -3.41 10.14 -14.15
N MET A 68 -2.68 9.59 -15.13
CA MET A 68 -3.18 9.44 -16.51
C MET A 68 -4.43 8.55 -16.57
N ILE A 69 -4.40 7.37 -15.94
CA ILE A 69 -5.54 6.44 -15.93
C ILE A 69 -6.74 7.06 -15.21
N GLY A 70 -6.53 7.76 -14.10
CA GLY A 70 -7.59 8.46 -13.37
C GLY A 70 -8.25 9.56 -14.19
N ILE A 71 -7.44 10.42 -14.84
CA ILE A 71 -7.93 11.50 -15.70
C ILE A 71 -8.68 10.95 -16.92
N LEU A 72 -8.08 9.98 -17.63
CA LEU A 72 -8.70 9.37 -18.81
C LEU A 72 -9.98 8.61 -18.46
N GLY A 73 -10.00 7.88 -17.34
CA GLY A 73 -11.19 7.17 -16.86
C GLY A 73 -12.32 8.11 -16.47
N ALA A 74 -12.01 9.24 -15.83
CA ALA A 74 -12.98 10.28 -15.50
C ALA A 74 -13.52 11.00 -16.74
N LEU A 75 -12.68 11.27 -17.74
CA LEU A 75 -13.12 11.88 -19.01
C LEU A 75 -13.96 10.91 -19.87
N ALA A 76 -13.69 9.61 -19.79
CA ALA A 76 -14.38 8.58 -20.58
C ALA A 76 -15.70 8.09 -19.96
N THR A 77 -15.99 8.41 -18.68
CA THR A 77 -17.12 7.84 -17.95
C THR A 77 -17.93 8.90 -17.20
N GLU A 78 -19.20 9.08 -17.58
CA GLU A 78 -20.11 10.02 -16.89
C GLU A 78 -20.41 9.60 -15.43
N LYS A 79 -20.48 8.29 -15.17
CA LYS A 79 -20.70 7.70 -13.83
C LYS A 79 -19.79 6.48 -13.65
N ALA A 80 -18.58 6.70 -13.14
CA ALA A 80 -17.71 5.61 -12.70
C ALA A 80 -18.22 5.04 -11.38
N ALA A 81 -18.25 3.71 -11.26
CA ALA A 81 -18.28 3.05 -9.96
C ALA A 81 -16.91 3.19 -9.28
N ASP A 82 -16.89 3.12 -7.94
CA ASP A 82 -15.66 3.23 -7.13
C ASP A 82 -14.55 2.28 -7.58
N ASN A 83 -14.92 1.11 -8.09
CA ASN A 83 -14.02 0.21 -8.81
C ASN A 83 -14.19 0.40 -10.33
N MET A 84 -13.25 1.12 -10.95
CA MET A 84 -13.20 1.36 -12.39
C MET A 84 -13.23 0.05 -13.22
N LEU A 85 -12.72 -1.07 -12.69
CA LEU A 85 -12.74 -2.35 -13.41
C LEU A 85 -14.17 -2.89 -13.59
N GLN A 86 -15.07 -2.61 -12.64
CA GLN A 86 -16.49 -2.97 -12.76
C GLN A 86 -17.17 -2.12 -13.84
N THR A 87 -16.86 -0.82 -13.88
CA THR A 87 -17.30 0.10 -14.95
C THR A 87 -16.86 -0.41 -16.33
N LEU A 88 -15.58 -0.77 -16.49
CA LEU A 88 -15.03 -1.24 -17.77
C LEU A 88 -15.54 -2.63 -18.19
N ALA A 89 -15.98 -3.46 -17.24
CA ALA A 89 -16.57 -4.78 -17.49
C ALA A 89 -18.09 -4.75 -17.79
N ALA A 90 -18.75 -3.60 -17.56
CA ALA A 90 -20.20 -3.46 -17.59
C ALA A 90 -20.84 -3.83 -18.95
N PRO A 91 -22.11 -4.29 -18.98
CA PRO A 91 -22.75 -4.79 -20.20
C PRO A 91 -22.89 -3.80 -21.38
N GLY A 92 -22.68 -2.50 -21.16
CA GLY A 92 -22.70 -1.46 -22.21
C GLY A 92 -21.33 -1.14 -22.85
N MET A 93 -20.22 -1.67 -22.30
CA MET A 93 -18.87 -1.34 -22.79
C MET A 93 -18.46 -2.17 -24.02
N PRO A 94 -17.60 -1.64 -24.91
CA PRO A 94 -17.09 -2.39 -26.06
C PRO A 94 -16.44 -3.72 -25.65
N THR A 95 -16.62 -4.76 -26.48
CA THR A 95 -16.12 -6.13 -26.19
C THR A 95 -14.62 -6.15 -25.91
N LEU A 96 -13.83 -5.34 -26.62
CA LEU A 96 -12.39 -5.23 -26.39
C LEU A 96 -12.08 -4.66 -24.99
N THR A 97 -12.78 -3.59 -24.58
CA THR A 97 -12.64 -3.00 -23.23
C THR A 97 -12.99 -4.00 -22.14
N ARG A 98 -14.10 -4.75 -22.31
CA ARG A 98 -14.53 -5.78 -21.35
C ARG A 98 -13.53 -6.93 -21.26
N LEU A 99 -12.97 -7.36 -22.40
CA LEU A 99 -11.91 -8.37 -22.44
C LEU A 99 -10.62 -7.86 -21.77
N SER A 100 -10.21 -6.61 -22.01
CA SER A 100 -9.05 -6.00 -21.35
C SER A 100 -9.25 -5.89 -19.84
N ALA A 101 -10.45 -5.50 -19.37
CA ALA A 101 -10.78 -5.46 -17.95
C ALA A 101 -10.73 -6.86 -17.30
N PHE A 102 -11.26 -7.88 -17.98
CA PHE A 102 -11.17 -9.26 -17.52
C PHE A 102 -9.71 -9.76 -17.45
N LEU A 103 -8.92 -9.54 -18.50
CA LEU A 103 -7.51 -9.91 -18.53
C LEU A 103 -6.69 -9.17 -17.47
N PHE A 104 -6.97 -7.90 -17.21
CA PHE A 104 -6.35 -7.16 -16.11
C PHE A 104 -6.67 -7.80 -14.75
N GLY A 105 -7.93 -8.15 -14.51
CA GLY A 105 -8.35 -8.83 -13.28
C GLY A 105 -7.67 -10.19 -13.09
N VAL A 106 -7.63 -11.03 -14.13
CA VAL A 106 -7.04 -12.37 -14.04
C VAL A 106 -5.50 -12.34 -14.01
N VAL A 107 -4.87 -11.59 -14.89
CA VAL A 107 -3.41 -11.63 -15.08
C VAL A 107 -2.71 -10.71 -14.07
N ILE A 108 -3.15 -9.46 -13.92
CA ILE A 108 -2.45 -8.50 -13.06
C ILE A 108 -2.80 -8.72 -11.59
N ILE A 109 -4.10 -8.73 -11.25
CA ILE A 109 -4.52 -8.93 -9.86
C ILE A 109 -4.34 -10.40 -9.45
N GLY A 110 -4.79 -11.34 -10.28
CA GLY A 110 -4.73 -12.78 -9.97
C GLY A 110 -3.32 -13.34 -9.76
N PHE A 111 -2.32 -12.94 -10.54
CA PHE A 111 -0.92 -13.33 -10.29
C PHE A 111 -0.19 -12.44 -9.28
N GLY A 112 -0.61 -11.18 -9.12
CA GLY A 112 -0.03 -10.26 -8.13
C GLY A 112 -0.22 -10.72 -6.68
N VAL A 113 -1.36 -11.35 -6.37
CA VAL A 113 -1.66 -11.87 -5.02
C VAL A 113 -0.69 -12.99 -4.58
N PRO A 114 -0.50 -14.10 -5.33
CA PRO A 114 0.50 -15.13 -5.00
C PRO A 114 1.92 -14.59 -4.81
N VAL A 115 2.37 -13.67 -5.68
CA VAL A 115 3.69 -13.03 -5.56
C VAL A 115 3.80 -12.26 -4.25
N SER A 116 2.77 -11.48 -3.89
CA SER A 116 2.71 -10.74 -2.63
C SER A 116 2.77 -11.67 -1.41
N CYS A 117 2.06 -12.80 -1.43
CA CYS A 117 2.13 -13.82 -0.37
C CYS A 117 3.56 -14.37 -0.18
N ILE A 118 4.27 -14.66 -1.28
CA ILE A 118 5.66 -15.14 -1.25
C ILE A 118 6.59 -14.08 -0.64
N VAL A 119 6.47 -12.83 -1.07
CA VAL A 119 7.28 -11.70 -0.56
C VAL A 119 7.05 -11.49 0.95
N ILE A 120 5.80 -11.50 1.41
CA ILE A 120 5.47 -11.39 2.84
C ILE A 120 6.06 -12.56 3.63
N ARG A 121 5.92 -13.80 3.14
CA ARG A 121 6.47 -15.00 3.78
C ARG A 121 8.00 -14.94 3.90
N TYR A 122 8.67 -14.45 2.87
CA TYR A 122 10.12 -14.27 2.84
C TYR A 122 10.58 -13.24 3.88
N ASN A 123 9.92 -12.07 3.93
CA ASN A 123 10.23 -11.02 4.92
C ASN A 123 10.04 -11.50 6.37
N ILE A 124 8.92 -12.18 6.67
CA ILE A 124 8.67 -12.74 8.01
C ILE A 124 9.74 -13.78 8.37
N GLY A 125 10.14 -14.61 7.41
CA GLY A 125 11.18 -15.64 7.57
C GLY A 125 12.56 -15.04 7.85
N LEU A 126 12.99 -14.06 7.06
CA LEU A 126 14.25 -13.34 7.26
C LEU A 126 14.28 -12.60 8.60
N GLY A 127 13.18 -11.95 8.98
CA GLY A 127 13.05 -11.28 10.27
C GLY A 127 13.01 -12.22 11.47
N LYS A 128 12.92 -13.55 11.25
CA LYS A 128 12.75 -14.59 12.27
C LYS A 128 11.61 -14.30 13.24
N MET A 129 10.56 -13.62 12.77
CA MET A 129 9.50 -13.06 13.62
C MET A 129 8.47 -14.11 14.04
N LEU A 130 8.30 -15.16 13.23
CA LEU A 130 7.29 -16.20 13.37
C LEU A 130 7.86 -17.55 12.94
N SER A 131 7.25 -18.65 13.40
CA SER A 131 7.55 -19.99 12.91
C SER A 131 7.23 -20.13 11.40
N PRO A 132 7.87 -21.05 10.66
CA PRO A 132 7.58 -21.24 9.23
C PRO A 132 6.10 -21.53 8.92
N SER A 133 5.43 -22.27 9.80
CA SER A 133 4.00 -22.59 9.68
C SER A 133 3.13 -21.36 9.93
N SER A 134 3.40 -20.60 11.01
CA SER A 134 2.69 -19.36 11.33
C SER A 134 2.90 -18.28 10.26
N ALA A 135 4.13 -18.17 9.73
CA ALA A 135 4.46 -17.28 8.62
C ALA A 135 3.63 -17.61 7.37
N THR A 136 3.53 -18.90 7.02
CA THR A 136 2.73 -19.37 5.87
C THR A 136 1.23 -19.14 6.07
N PHE A 137 0.72 -19.36 7.29
CA PHE A 137 -0.68 -19.07 7.61
C PHE A 137 -1.00 -17.57 7.48
N ILE A 138 -0.18 -16.69 8.06
CA ILE A 138 -0.40 -15.24 8.06
C ILE A 138 -0.15 -14.61 6.67
N SER A 139 0.86 -15.07 5.92
CA SER A 139 1.17 -14.52 4.60
C SER A 139 0.19 -14.94 3.51
N THR A 140 -0.38 -16.15 3.63
CA THR A 140 -1.06 -16.82 2.53
C THR A 140 -2.50 -17.20 2.88
N VAL A 141 -2.74 -17.92 3.97
CA VAL A 141 -4.10 -18.42 4.29
C VAL A 141 -5.02 -17.32 4.81
N LEU A 142 -4.52 -16.52 5.76
CA LEU A 142 -5.31 -15.47 6.42
C LEU A 142 -5.84 -14.39 5.46
N PRO A 143 -5.07 -13.86 4.47
CA PRO A 143 -5.59 -12.89 3.52
C PRO A 143 -6.73 -13.44 2.65
N TRP A 144 -6.69 -14.71 2.24
CA TRP A 144 -7.80 -15.33 1.49
C TRP A 144 -9.04 -15.49 2.34
N LEU A 145 -8.91 -15.92 3.61
CA LEU A 145 -10.04 -16.04 4.54
C LEU A 145 -10.70 -14.69 4.83
N LEU A 146 -9.89 -13.63 5.03
CA LEU A 146 -10.39 -12.26 5.23
C LEU A 146 -11.01 -11.68 3.95
N SER A 147 -10.41 -11.93 2.78
CA SER A 147 -10.97 -11.49 1.50
C SER A 147 -12.34 -12.13 1.24
N TRP A 148 -12.51 -13.42 1.54
CA TRP A 148 -13.79 -14.12 1.39
C TRP A 148 -14.93 -13.49 2.22
N THR A 149 -14.64 -13.01 3.44
CA THR A 149 -15.64 -12.39 4.30
C THR A 149 -15.86 -10.89 4.02
N LEU A 150 -14.85 -10.19 3.49
CA LEU A 150 -14.86 -8.73 3.31
C LEU A 150 -15.09 -8.25 1.86
N TYR A 151 -15.13 -9.15 0.87
CA TYR A 151 -15.34 -8.82 -0.55
C TYR A 151 -16.75 -8.23 -0.88
N GLN A 152 -17.73 -8.34 0.02
CA GLN A 152 -19.11 -7.94 -0.27
C GLN A 152 -19.33 -6.41 -0.26
N GLY A 153 -19.77 -5.86 -1.39
CA GLY A 153 -20.19 -4.46 -1.53
C GLY A 153 -19.04 -3.45 -1.42
N HIS A 154 -19.33 -2.26 -0.87
CA HIS A 154 -18.34 -1.18 -0.72
C HIS A 154 -17.29 -1.46 0.37
N ARG A 155 -17.52 -2.46 1.23
CA ARG A 155 -16.67 -2.76 2.40
C ARG A 155 -15.21 -3.06 2.05
N ALA A 156 -14.95 -3.63 0.89
CA ALA A 156 -13.58 -3.87 0.42
C ALA A 156 -12.79 -2.55 0.25
N LEU A 157 -13.43 -1.50 -0.30
CA LEU A 157 -12.81 -0.18 -0.50
C LEU A 157 -12.60 0.55 0.82
N ASP A 158 -13.53 0.40 1.77
CA ASP A 158 -13.39 0.95 3.11
C ASP A 158 -12.24 0.30 3.88
N VAL A 159 -12.13 -1.03 3.82
CA VAL A 159 -11.00 -1.77 4.40
C VAL A 159 -9.68 -1.30 3.79
N ILE A 160 -9.61 -1.12 2.46
CA ILE A 160 -8.42 -0.58 1.77
C ILE A 160 -8.13 0.85 2.23
N SER A 161 -9.14 1.71 2.33
CA SER A 161 -9.00 3.11 2.75
C SER A 161 -8.47 3.21 4.19
N TYR A 162 -9.12 2.54 5.15
CA TYR A 162 -8.71 2.58 6.57
C TYR A 162 -7.38 1.88 6.83
N THR A 163 -7.09 0.75 6.18
CA THR A 163 -5.76 0.11 6.29
C THR A 163 -4.68 0.98 5.63
N GLY A 164 -4.99 1.63 4.51
CA GLY A 164 -4.17 2.64 3.84
C GLY A 164 -3.83 3.83 4.74
N MET A 165 -4.82 4.43 5.41
CA MET A 165 -4.61 5.56 6.31
C MET A 165 -3.88 5.16 7.60
N VAL A 166 -4.35 4.11 8.28
CA VAL A 166 -3.90 3.81 9.64
C VAL A 166 -2.68 2.90 9.65
N VAL A 167 -2.79 1.69 9.12
CA VAL A 167 -1.68 0.71 9.16
C VAL A 167 -0.54 1.22 8.29
N ASN A 168 -0.86 1.60 7.05
CA ASN A 168 0.13 1.95 6.06
C ASN A 168 0.63 3.39 6.20
N GLY A 169 -0.18 4.33 6.72
CA GLY A 169 0.32 5.64 7.15
C GLY A 169 1.35 5.53 8.29
N LEU A 170 1.09 4.71 9.30
CA LEU A 170 2.06 4.44 10.38
C LEU A 170 3.33 3.75 9.85
N VAL A 171 3.19 2.73 9.01
CA VAL A 171 4.33 1.96 8.49
C VAL A 171 5.15 2.77 7.47
N ASN A 172 4.53 3.58 6.59
CA ASN A 172 5.26 4.31 5.55
C ASN A 172 5.79 5.69 5.99
N LEU A 173 5.13 6.35 6.96
CA LEU A 173 5.53 7.70 7.39
C LEU A 173 6.19 7.70 8.77
N VAL A 174 5.58 7.04 9.77
CA VAL A 174 6.07 7.08 11.15
C VAL A 174 7.27 6.17 11.35
N PHE A 175 7.24 4.92 10.85
CA PHE A 175 8.34 3.98 11.09
C PHE A 175 9.69 4.44 10.49
N PRO A 176 9.79 4.93 9.23
CA PRO A 176 11.06 5.40 8.68
C PRO A 176 11.55 6.68 9.38
N LEU A 177 10.64 7.57 9.80
CA LEU A 177 10.97 8.76 10.56
C LEU A 177 11.56 8.41 11.93
N VAL A 178 10.90 7.53 12.69
CA VAL A 178 11.38 7.05 14.00
C VAL A 178 12.71 6.33 13.87
N LEU A 179 12.86 5.47 12.85
CA LEU A 179 14.12 4.77 12.58
C LEU A 179 15.26 5.75 12.24
N THR A 180 14.99 6.76 11.41
CA THR A 180 15.96 7.81 11.05
C THR A 180 16.37 8.62 12.29
N LEU A 181 15.41 9.03 13.12
CA LEU A 181 15.68 9.74 14.37
C LEU A 181 16.46 8.87 15.36
N ALA A 182 16.15 7.58 15.48
CA ALA A 182 16.87 6.66 16.37
C ALA A 182 18.33 6.43 15.94
N ILE A 183 18.59 6.34 14.63
CA ILE A 183 19.94 6.18 14.08
C ILE A 183 20.76 7.49 14.14
N THR A 184 20.10 8.65 13.96
CA THR A 184 20.76 9.96 14.00
C THR A 184 20.85 10.58 15.40
N ALA A 185 20.16 10.01 16.39
CA ALA A 185 20.26 10.44 17.79
C ALA A 185 21.72 10.32 18.28
N PRO A 186 22.31 11.39 18.85
CA PRO A 186 23.73 11.45 19.18
C PRO A 186 24.17 10.49 20.30
N THR A 187 23.24 9.78 20.93
CA THR A 187 23.46 8.85 22.04
C THR A 187 23.95 7.46 21.63
N PHE A 188 23.73 7.03 20.38
CA PHE A 188 23.92 5.62 19.97
C PHE A 188 25.19 5.30 19.16
N LEU A 189 26.05 6.29 18.85
CA LEU A 189 27.33 6.04 18.17
C LEU A 189 28.49 6.76 18.86
N PRO A 190 29.63 6.08 19.12
CA PRO A 190 30.82 6.74 19.64
C PRO A 190 31.39 7.72 18.60
N ARG A 191 31.16 9.01 18.85
CA ARG A 191 31.67 10.24 18.20
C ARG A 191 32.68 10.07 17.06
N ARG A 192 32.27 9.47 15.95
CA ARG A 192 32.96 9.66 14.66
C ARG A 192 32.51 11.00 14.08
N ARG A 193 33.44 11.69 13.41
CA ARG A 193 33.26 13.06 12.91
C ARG A 193 32.02 13.15 12.02
N PRO A 194 31.32 14.30 11.95
CA PRO A 194 30.20 14.48 11.03
C PRO A 194 30.72 14.37 9.60
N VAL A 195 30.56 13.19 9.00
CA VAL A 195 30.81 13.00 7.58
C VAL A 195 29.60 13.56 6.84
N LEU A 196 29.82 14.73 6.23
CA LEU A 196 28.88 15.42 5.36
C LEU A 196 28.29 14.43 4.33
N PHE A 197 26.99 14.14 4.43
CA PHE A 197 26.14 13.38 3.48
C PHE A 197 26.89 12.49 2.47
N GLN A 198 27.65 11.51 2.97
CA GLN A 198 28.18 10.47 2.11
C GLN A 198 27.04 9.47 1.87
N PRO A 199 26.61 9.20 0.61
CA PRO A 199 25.59 8.20 0.36
C PRO A 199 26.12 6.85 0.84
N LEU A 200 25.46 6.27 1.84
CA LEU A 200 25.79 4.93 2.35
C LEU A 200 25.83 3.97 1.15
N SER A 201 26.94 3.25 1.00
CA SER A 201 27.03 2.23 -0.04
C SER A 201 25.96 1.17 0.22
N ALA A 202 25.41 0.57 -0.83
CA ALA A 202 24.43 -0.52 -0.69
C ALA A 202 25.02 -1.76 0.05
N THR A 203 26.34 -1.79 0.26
CA THR A 203 27.07 -2.78 1.07
C THR A 203 27.13 -2.44 2.55
N ASP A 204 26.92 -1.18 2.94
CA ASP A 204 27.08 -0.71 4.33
C ASP A 204 25.78 -0.89 5.12
N VAL A 205 25.26 -2.12 5.12
CA VAL A 205 24.15 -2.52 6.00
C VAL A 205 24.68 -2.50 7.43
N LEU A 206 24.47 -1.37 8.12
CA LEU A 206 24.76 -1.25 9.54
C LEU A 206 24.05 -2.41 10.27
N PRO A 207 24.79 -3.27 11.00
CA PRO A 207 24.17 -4.37 11.71
C PRO A 207 23.23 -3.79 12.76
N ILE A 208 21.98 -4.28 12.77
CA ILE A 208 20.95 -3.85 13.73
C ILE A 208 21.54 -3.98 15.16
N PRO A 209 21.52 -2.91 15.98
CA PRO A 209 22.07 -2.96 17.32
C PRO A 209 21.53 -4.15 18.12
N ARG A 210 22.41 -4.88 18.83
CA ARG A 210 22.02 -6.08 19.60
C ARG A 210 20.93 -5.82 20.64
N GLU A 211 20.85 -4.58 21.14
CA GLU A 211 19.79 -4.13 22.04
C GLU A 211 18.40 -4.19 21.39
N TRP A 212 18.30 -3.80 20.11
CA TRP A 212 17.05 -3.93 19.35
C TRP A 212 16.68 -5.38 19.09
N GLU A 213 17.65 -6.29 18.97
CA GLU A 213 17.40 -7.73 18.77
C GLU A 213 16.64 -8.36 19.95
N SER A 214 16.93 -7.94 21.18
CA SER A 214 16.14 -8.27 22.39
C SER A 214 14.72 -7.72 22.32
N SER A 215 14.55 -6.48 21.82
CA SER A 215 13.25 -5.80 21.78
C SER A 215 12.38 -6.14 20.56
N ARG A 216 12.90 -6.77 19.49
CA ARG A 216 12.15 -7.17 18.28
C ARG A 216 10.79 -7.84 18.58
N PRO A 217 10.69 -8.90 19.41
CA PRO A 217 9.40 -9.54 19.70
C PRO A 217 8.47 -8.68 20.56
N ALA A 218 8.98 -7.70 21.32
CA ALA A 218 8.15 -6.74 22.04
C ALA A 218 7.60 -5.67 21.09
N LEU A 219 8.45 -5.11 20.22
CA LEU A 219 8.08 -4.12 19.21
C LEU A 219 7.04 -4.68 18.21
N PHE A 220 7.23 -5.93 17.75
CA PHE A 220 6.27 -6.62 16.90
C PHE A 220 4.93 -6.86 17.58
N ARG A 221 4.92 -7.28 18.85
CA ARG A 221 3.70 -7.43 19.65
C ARG A 221 3.00 -6.09 19.88
N ALA A 222 3.74 -5.01 20.12
CA ALA A 222 3.19 -3.66 20.24
C ALA A 222 2.57 -3.17 18.92
N LEU A 223 3.23 -3.39 17.78
CA LEU A 223 2.69 -3.08 16.46
C LEU A 223 1.42 -3.88 16.14
N LEU A 224 1.39 -5.19 16.42
CA LEU A 224 0.18 -6.01 16.29
C LEU A 224 -0.94 -5.53 17.23
N ALA A 225 -0.61 -5.23 18.48
CA ALA A 225 -1.56 -4.72 19.47
C ALA A 225 -2.06 -3.29 19.19
N LEU A 226 -1.38 -2.52 18.34
CA LEU A 226 -1.85 -1.23 17.84
C LEU A 226 -2.69 -1.40 16.57
N THR A 227 -2.19 -2.18 15.61
CA THR A 227 -2.81 -2.33 14.28
C THR A 227 -4.08 -3.17 14.31
N ILE A 228 -4.14 -4.27 15.06
CA ILE A 228 -5.34 -5.13 15.11
C ILE A 228 -6.53 -4.37 15.71
N PRO A 229 -6.44 -3.73 16.89
CA PRO A 229 -7.54 -2.93 17.41
C PRO A 229 -7.88 -1.75 16.50
N ALA A 230 -6.90 -1.10 15.87
CA ALA A 230 -7.20 0.00 14.95
C ALA A 230 -7.99 -0.45 13.71
N ILE A 231 -7.66 -1.61 13.12
CA ILE A 231 -8.44 -2.22 12.02
C ILE A 231 -9.84 -2.61 12.50
N VAL A 232 -9.94 -3.27 13.67
CA VAL A 232 -11.22 -3.73 14.25
C VAL A 232 -12.12 -2.57 14.67
N ILE A 233 -11.56 -1.48 15.19
CA ILE A 233 -12.31 -0.26 15.52
C ILE A 233 -12.73 0.47 14.24
N ALA A 234 -11.86 0.61 13.24
CA ALA A 234 -12.22 1.26 11.98
C ALA A 234 -13.33 0.51 11.22
N THR A 235 -13.22 -0.83 11.12
CA THR A 235 -14.27 -1.67 10.51
C THR A 235 -15.52 -1.76 11.39
N GLY A 236 -15.36 -1.91 12.71
CA GLY A 236 -16.46 -2.02 13.67
C GLY A 236 -17.30 -0.75 13.78
N LEU A 237 -16.68 0.43 13.85
CA LEU A 237 -17.40 1.72 13.89
C LEU A 237 -18.21 1.94 12.62
N LYS A 238 -17.69 1.54 11.44
CA LYS A 238 -18.44 1.67 10.18
C LYS A 238 -19.57 0.64 10.04
N ILE A 239 -19.39 -0.58 10.55
CA ILE A 239 -20.50 -1.55 10.68
C ILE A 239 -21.58 -1.02 11.61
N VAL A 240 -21.22 -0.36 12.72
CA VAL A 240 -22.18 0.27 13.63
C VAL A 240 -22.92 1.43 12.96
N SER A 241 -22.24 2.29 12.19
CA SER A 241 -22.90 3.40 11.49
C SER A 241 -23.85 2.92 10.37
N GLU A 242 -23.43 1.91 9.59
CA GLU A 242 -24.30 1.24 8.61
C GLU A 242 -25.56 0.64 9.26
N LEU A 243 -25.45 0.09 10.48
CA LEU A 243 -26.57 -0.50 11.22
C LEU A 243 -27.44 0.53 11.95
N SER A 244 -26.92 1.71 12.30
CA SER A 244 -27.71 2.80 12.89
C SER A 244 -28.42 3.68 11.86
N GLY A 245 -28.14 3.50 10.56
CA GLY A 245 -28.77 4.27 9.48
C GLY A 245 -28.31 5.74 9.44
N THR A 246 -27.09 6.00 9.89
CA THR A 246 -26.46 7.34 10.04
C THR A 246 -25.13 7.38 9.32
#